data_AF-A0A372LV27-F1
#
_entry.id   AF-A0A372LV27-F1
#
_cell.length_a   1.000
_cell.length_b   1.000
_cell.length_c   1.000
_cell.angle_alpha   90.00
_cell.angle_beta   90.00
_cell.angle_gamma   90.00
#
_symmetry.space_group_name_H-M   'P 1'
#
loop_
_entity.id
_entity.type
_entity.pdbx_description
1 polymer ?
#
loop_
_entity_poly.entity_id
_entity_poly.type
_entity_poly.pdbx_seq_one_letter_code
_entity_poly.pdbx_strand_id
1 'polypeptide(L)'
;MMVALVERVRGFAMAASAAGRFEMPFEMPEGPVVSSRWQGELGRVALLSERELQVFSLLGVGFSNRGIATALDVTERTVKAHVARILTKLEVESRLQVGLVAQAYQLMYQGTVSAIKPLPDN
;
A
#
# COMPACT_ATOMS: atom_id res chain seq x y z
N MET A 1 -20.88 -7.68 14.20
CA MET A 1 -21.85 -7.13 13.22
C MET A 1 -21.10 -6.18 12.27
N MET A 2 -20.33 -6.73 11.32
CA MET A 2 -19.27 -6.03 10.57
C MET A 2 -19.46 -6.12 9.04
N VAL A 3 -20.69 -6.36 8.58
CA VAL A 3 -21.01 -6.68 7.17
C VAL A 3 -21.58 -5.48 6.38
N ALA A 4 -21.86 -4.33 7.02
CA ALA A 4 -22.59 -3.24 6.37
C ALA A 4 -21.77 -2.24 5.53
N LEU A 5 -20.43 -2.40 5.42
CA LEU A 5 -19.60 -1.45 4.64
C LEU A 5 -19.33 -1.89 3.20
N VAL A 6 -19.44 -3.20 2.91
CA VAL A 6 -19.11 -3.75 1.58
C VAL A 6 -20.25 -3.59 0.58
N GLU A 7 -21.50 -3.43 1.03
CA GLU A 7 -22.66 -3.33 0.11
C GLU A 7 -22.88 -1.94 -0.50
N ARG A 8 -22.30 -0.88 0.09
CA ARG A 8 -22.47 0.49 -0.46
C ARG A 8 -21.77 0.72 -1.79
N VAL A 9 -20.78 -0.09 -2.14
CA VAL A 9 -20.04 0.05 -3.41
C VAL A 9 -20.75 -0.65 -4.57
N ARG A 10 -21.57 -1.68 -4.31
CA ARG A 10 -22.32 -2.39 -5.36
C ARG A 10 -23.59 -1.66 -5.82
N GLY A 11 -24.22 -0.87 -4.95
CA GLY A 11 -25.47 -0.16 -5.27
C GLY A 11 -25.32 0.98 -6.28
N PHE A 12 -24.14 1.61 -6.36
CA PHE A 12 -23.93 2.77 -7.24
C PHE A 12 -23.85 2.40 -8.73
N ALA A 13 -23.35 1.20 -9.04
CA ALA A 13 -23.24 0.74 -10.43
C ALA A 13 -24.59 0.32 -11.05
N MET A 14 -25.60 -0.05 -10.24
CA MET A 14 -26.89 -0.54 -10.74
C MET A 14 -27.98 0.55 -10.86
N ALA A 15 -27.85 1.69 -10.17
CA ALA A 15 -28.88 2.74 -10.19
C ALA A 15 -28.84 3.64 -11.44
N ALA A 16 -27.75 3.64 -12.20
CA ALA A 16 -27.56 4.54 -13.34
C ALA A 16 -28.45 4.23 -14.55
N SER A 17 -29.12 3.07 -14.60
CA SER A 17 -29.83 2.62 -15.80
C SER A 17 -31.34 2.89 -15.80
N ALA A 18 -31.97 3.39 -14.72
CA ALA A 18 -33.43 3.33 -14.58
C ALA A 18 -34.19 4.62 -14.23
N ALA A 19 -33.56 5.77 -14.02
CA ALA A 19 -34.31 7.01 -13.79
C ALA A 19 -33.59 8.20 -14.42
N GLY A 20 -34.38 9.12 -14.98
CA GLY A 20 -33.95 10.20 -15.88
C GLY A 20 -32.79 11.05 -15.37
N ARG A 21 -32.18 11.80 -16.32
CA ARG A 21 -31.03 12.70 -16.15
C ARG A 21 -30.87 13.20 -14.71
N PHE A 22 -30.12 12.44 -13.93
CA PHE A 22 -29.66 12.88 -12.62
C PHE A 22 -28.46 13.75 -12.90
N GLU A 23 -28.64 15.06 -12.85
CA GLU A 23 -27.51 15.99 -12.80
C GLU A 23 -26.73 15.68 -11.52
N MET A 24 -25.55 15.10 -11.68
CA MET A 24 -24.65 14.81 -10.58
C MET A 24 -24.11 16.16 -10.05
N PRO A 25 -24.46 16.61 -8.83
CA PRO A 25 -23.95 17.87 -8.27
C PRO A 25 -22.48 17.77 -7.81
N PHE A 26 -21.84 16.63 -8.07
CA PHE A 26 -20.47 16.33 -7.71
C PHE A 26 -19.73 15.89 -8.97
N GLU A 27 -18.69 16.63 -9.35
CA GLU A 27 -17.75 16.21 -10.40
C GLU A 27 -17.25 14.80 -10.06
N MET A 28 -17.38 13.87 -11.00
CA MET A 28 -16.82 12.54 -10.85
C MET A 28 -15.31 12.72 -10.72
N PRO A 29 -14.70 12.39 -9.58
CA PRO A 29 -13.26 12.50 -9.45
C PRO A 29 -12.64 11.55 -10.47
N GLU A 30 -11.74 12.07 -11.31
CA GLU A 30 -11.02 11.24 -12.25
C GLU A 30 -10.08 10.30 -11.48
N GLY A 31 -10.52 9.06 -11.28
CA GLY A 31 -9.77 8.01 -10.59
C GLY A 31 -10.19 7.76 -9.15
N PRO A 32 -9.66 6.69 -8.51
CA PRO A 32 -9.96 6.42 -7.12
C PRO A 32 -9.51 7.61 -6.26
N VAL A 33 -10.46 8.30 -5.61
CA VAL A 33 -10.17 9.30 -4.56
C VAL A 33 -9.65 8.58 -3.34
N VAL A 34 -8.41 8.12 -3.46
CA VAL A 34 -7.54 7.89 -2.34
C VAL A 34 -6.50 8.98 -2.50
N SER A 35 -6.76 10.14 -1.92
CA SER A 35 -5.69 11.03 -1.51
C SER A 35 -4.92 10.28 -0.42
N SER A 36 -4.16 9.25 -0.82
CA SER A 36 -3.41 8.47 0.13
C SER A 36 -2.46 9.49 0.73
N ARG A 37 -2.62 9.74 2.03
CA ARG A 37 -1.69 10.55 2.83
C ARG A 37 -0.21 10.15 2.69
N TRP A 38 0.06 9.10 1.91
CA TRP A 38 1.34 8.49 1.58
C TRP A 38 1.72 8.61 0.09
N GLN A 39 1.11 9.49 -0.72
CA GLN A 39 1.36 9.54 -2.17
C GLN A 39 2.86 9.71 -2.51
N GLY A 40 3.55 10.62 -1.80
CA GLY A 40 4.98 10.84 -1.99
C GLY A 40 5.83 9.64 -1.59
N GLU A 41 5.51 9.04 -0.43
CA GLU A 41 6.20 7.87 0.11
C GLU A 41 6.00 6.65 -0.79
N LEU A 42 4.80 6.45 -1.33
CA LEU A 42 4.48 5.36 -2.26
C LEU A 42 5.28 5.49 -3.55
N GLY A 43 5.43 6.71 -4.09
CA GLY A 43 6.30 6.97 -5.24
C GLY A 43 7.76 6.62 -4.96
N ARG A 44 8.23 6.84 -3.72
CA ARG A 44 9.60 6.52 -3.29
C ARG A 44 9.85 5.04 -3.01
N VAL A 45 8.82 4.18 -2.97
CA VAL A 45 9.01 2.73 -2.81
C VAL A 45 9.86 2.13 -3.94
N ALA A 46 9.81 2.70 -5.14
CA ALA A 46 10.66 2.31 -6.26
C ALA A 46 12.18 2.49 -6.00
N LEU A 47 12.56 3.29 -5.01
CA LEU A 47 13.96 3.51 -4.61
C LEU A 47 14.51 2.40 -3.69
N LEU A 48 13.64 1.53 -3.16
CA LEU A 48 14.03 0.43 -2.30
C LEU A 48 14.72 -0.65 -3.13
N SER A 49 15.86 -1.14 -2.65
CA SER A 49 16.47 -2.36 -3.18
C SER A 49 15.54 -3.56 -2.97
N GLU A 50 15.77 -4.65 -3.69
CA GLU A 50 14.98 -5.87 -3.54
C GLU A 50 14.94 -6.37 -2.08
N ARG A 51 16.08 -6.32 -1.38
CA ARG A 51 16.15 -6.73 0.02
C ARG A 51 15.41 -5.78 0.95
N GLU A 52 15.46 -4.48 0.68
CA GLU A 52 14.70 -3.48 1.43
C GLU A 52 13.20 -3.63 1.18
N LEU A 53 12.78 -3.99 -0.04
CA LEU A 53 11.38 -4.24 -0.39
C LEU A 53 10.82 -5.47 0.35
N GLN A 54 11.62 -6.51 0.53
CA GLN A 54 11.25 -7.68 1.35
C GLN A 54 11.03 -7.28 2.82
N VAL A 55 11.97 -6.53 3.40
CA VAL A 55 11.84 -6.01 4.79
C VAL A 55 10.63 -5.09 4.91
N PHE A 56 10.45 -4.17 3.97
CA PHE A 56 9.31 -3.25 3.90
C PHE A 56 7.96 -3.99 3.87
N SER A 57 7.86 -5.03 3.04
CA SER A 57 6.64 -5.84 2.93
C SER A 57 6.30 -6.55 4.25
N LEU A 58 7.30 -7.08 4.95
CA LEU A 58 7.12 -7.72 6.25
C LEU A 58 6.77 -6.71 7.37
N LEU A 59 7.20 -5.45 7.24
CA LEU A 59 6.76 -4.37 8.14
C LEU A 59 5.28 -4.04 7.95
N GLY A 60 4.78 -4.08 6.70
CA GLY A 60 3.35 -3.83 6.39
C GLY A 60 2.39 -4.81 7.04
N VAL A 61 2.84 -6.05 7.26
CA VAL A 61 2.09 -7.10 7.97
C VAL A 61 2.39 -7.15 9.48
N GLY A 62 3.20 -6.22 10.00
CA GLY A 62 3.42 -6.03 11.44
C GLY A 62 4.49 -6.94 12.08
N PHE A 63 5.39 -7.54 11.29
CA PHE A 63 6.45 -8.38 11.88
C PHE A 63 7.40 -7.57 12.77
N SER A 64 7.90 -8.20 13.83
CA SER A 64 8.99 -7.65 14.66
C SER A 64 10.35 -7.76 13.96
N ASN A 65 11.37 -7.03 14.40
CA ASN A 65 12.72 -7.17 13.84
C ASN A 65 13.25 -8.61 13.93
N ARG A 66 12.93 -9.30 15.03
CA ARG A 66 13.25 -10.71 15.22
C ARG A 66 12.52 -11.60 14.21
N GLY A 67 11.21 -11.36 14.03
CA GLY A 67 10.42 -12.11 13.06
C GLY A 67 10.94 -11.93 11.64
N ILE A 68 11.29 -10.70 11.26
CA ILE A 68 11.89 -10.40 9.94
C ILE A 68 13.25 -11.07 9.80
N ALA A 69 14.08 -11.02 10.85
CA ALA A 69 15.40 -11.64 10.88
C ALA A 69 15.30 -13.16 10.63
N THR A 70 14.38 -13.84 11.32
CA THR A 70 14.10 -15.26 11.10
C THR A 70 13.55 -15.53 9.70
N ALA A 71 12.58 -14.74 9.23
CA ALA A 71 11.95 -14.95 7.92
C ALA A 71 12.92 -14.78 6.74
N LEU A 72 13.93 -13.92 6.92
CA LEU A 72 14.89 -13.58 5.88
C LEU A 72 16.27 -14.22 6.07
N ASP A 73 16.46 -15.04 7.11
CA ASP A 73 17.74 -15.65 7.50
C ASP A 73 18.88 -14.63 7.66
N VAL A 74 18.65 -13.59 8.47
CA VAL A 74 19.63 -12.55 8.81
C VAL A 74 19.58 -12.21 10.28
N THR A 75 20.50 -11.35 10.75
CA THR A 75 20.50 -10.88 12.14
C THR A 75 19.51 -9.72 12.36
N GLU A 76 19.01 -9.55 13.60
CA GLU A 76 18.21 -8.38 13.98
C GLU A 76 18.95 -7.05 13.72
N ARG A 77 20.29 -7.04 13.84
CA ARG A 77 21.13 -5.87 13.53
C ARG A 77 21.04 -5.52 12.05
N THR A 78 21.10 -6.51 11.16
CA THR A 78 20.95 -6.33 9.72
C THR A 78 19.56 -5.78 9.38
N VAL A 79 18.51 -6.30 10.00
CA VAL A 79 17.14 -5.78 9.82
C VAL A 79 17.07 -4.31 10.24
N LYS A 80 17.60 -3.94 11.41
CA LYS A 80 17.63 -2.54 11.87
C LYS A 80 18.35 -1.62 10.86
N ALA A 81 19.44 -2.09 10.25
CA ALA A 81 20.15 -1.34 9.22
C ALA A 81 19.29 -1.15 7.95
N HIS A 82 18.57 -2.19 7.49
CA HIS A 82 17.61 -2.05 6.40
C HIS A 82 16.47 -1.09 6.74
N VAL A 83 15.90 -1.18 7.95
CA VAL A 83 14.84 -0.27 8.41
C VAL A 83 15.32 1.18 8.38
N ALA A 84 16.54 1.46 8.88
CA ALA A 84 17.11 2.81 8.83
C ALA A 84 17.22 3.35 7.39
N ARG A 85 17.70 2.53 6.45
CA ARG A 85 17.78 2.91 5.03
C ARG A 85 16.40 3.13 4.41
N ILE A 86 15.41 2.30 4.74
CA ILE A 86 14.03 2.46 4.27
C ILE A 86 13.45 3.79 4.78
N LEU A 87 13.63 4.11 6.06
CA LEU A 87 13.20 5.39 6.64
C LEU A 87 13.75 6.57 5.85
N THR A 88 15.07 6.57 5.59
CA THR A 88 15.73 7.62 4.81
C THR A 88 15.20 7.68 3.38
N LYS A 89 15.07 6.54 2.69
CA LYS A 89 14.63 6.51 1.28
C LYS A 89 13.17 6.90 1.09
N LEU A 90 12.31 6.58 2.06
CA LEU A 90 10.89 6.96 2.02
C LEU A 90 10.64 8.36 2.60
N GLU A 91 11.66 8.97 3.23
CA GLU A 91 11.58 10.24 3.97
C GLU A 91 10.51 10.20 5.07
N VAL A 92 10.50 9.11 5.85
CA VAL A 92 9.61 8.97 7.01
C VAL A 92 10.45 8.76 8.27
N GLU A 93 9.88 9.11 9.42
CA GLU A 93 10.61 9.24 10.68
C GLU A 93 10.46 8.01 11.59
N SER A 94 9.44 7.19 11.37
CA SER A 94 9.14 6.06 12.26
C SER A 94 8.83 4.76 11.53
N ARG A 95 9.20 3.65 12.19
CA ARG A 95 8.82 2.30 11.76
C ARG A 95 7.31 2.17 11.52
N LEU A 96 6.51 2.82 12.37
CA LEU A 96 5.06 2.79 12.25
C LEU A 96 4.60 3.43 10.95
N GLN A 97 5.17 4.59 10.58
CA GLN A 97 4.91 5.20 9.27
C GLN A 97 5.32 4.26 8.12
N VAL A 98 6.49 3.63 8.18
CA VAL A 98 6.90 2.64 7.17
C VAL A 98 5.89 1.50 7.05
N GLY A 99 5.41 0.96 8.18
CA GLY A 99 4.39 -0.08 8.19
C GLY A 99 3.07 0.37 7.55
N LEU A 100 2.64 1.61 7.80
CA LEU A 100 1.44 2.18 7.20
C LEU A 100 1.61 2.44 5.69
N VAL A 101 2.77 2.90 5.25
CA VAL A 101 3.09 3.06 3.82
C VAL A 101 3.11 1.68 3.16
N ALA A 102 3.73 0.68 3.78
CA ALA A 102 3.76 -0.70 3.28
C ALA A 102 2.38 -1.31 3.17
N GLN A 103 1.52 -1.10 4.17
CA GLN A 103 0.13 -1.55 4.12
C GLN A 103 -0.65 -0.85 3.00
N ALA A 104 -0.49 0.47 2.84
CA ALA A 104 -1.12 1.21 1.75
C ALA A 104 -0.63 0.73 0.37
N TYR A 105 0.68 0.52 0.23
CA TYR A 105 1.30 -0.04 -0.98
C TYR A 105 0.72 -1.41 -1.31
N GLN A 106 0.63 -2.29 -0.31
CA GLN A 106 0.02 -3.60 -0.47
C GLN A 106 -1.43 -3.48 -0.91
N LEU A 107 -2.27 -2.64 -0.30
CA LEU A 107 -3.66 -2.49 -0.73
C LEU A 107 -3.81 -1.95 -2.17
N MET A 108 -2.92 -1.03 -2.59
CA MET A 108 -2.98 -0.42 -3.91
C MET A 108 -2.45 -1.34 -5.02
N TYR A 109 -1.44 -2.15 -4.73
CA TYR A 109 -0.79 -3.02 -5.72
C TYR A 109 -1.14 -4.52 -5.57
N GLN A 110 -1.82 -4.94 -4.49
CA GLN A 110 -2.25 -6.32 -4.27
C GLN A 110 -3.69 -6.62 -4.74
N GLY A 111 -4.39 -5.66 -5.35
CA GLY A 111 -5.52 -5.96 -6.25
C GLY A 111 -5.10 -6.80 -7.48
N THR A 112 -3.78 -6.96 -7.68
CA THR A 112 -3.18 -7.56 -8.88
C THR A 112 -2.17 -8.69 -8.56
N VAL A 113 -2.19 -9.32 -7.37
CA VAL A 113 -1.40 -10.56 -7.17
C VAL A 113 -2.01 -11.77 -7.91
N SER A 114 -3.13 -11.59 -8.61
CA SER A 114 -3.59 -12.55 -9.63
C SER A 114 -3.14 -12.22 -11.05
N ALA A 115 -2.51 -11.08 -11.32
CA ALA A 115 -2.06 -10.71 -12.66
C ALA A 115 -0.91 -9.69 -12.62
N ILE A 116 0.28 -10.11 -13.06
CA ILE A 116 1.30 -9.24 -13.66
C ILE A 116 2.05 -8.33 -12.65
N LYS A 117 3.22 -8.81 -12.19
CA LYS A 117 4.35 -7.92 -11.90
C LYS A 117 5.11 -7.70 -13.22
N PRO A 118 5.10 -6.52 -13.85
CA PRO A 118 6.20 -6.16 -14.73
C PRO A 118 7.34 -5.68 -13.83
N LEU A 119 8.49 -6.31 -14.00
CA LEU A 119 9.77 -5.77 -13.54
C LEU A 119 9.98 -4.44 -14.28
N PRO A 120 10.41 -3.34 -13.62
CA PRO A 120 10.88 -2.19 -14.36
C PRO A 120 12.16 -2.58 -15.09
N ASP A 121 12.13 -2.50 -16.43
CA ASP A 121 13.34 -2.46 -17.24
C ASP A 121 14.02 -1.10 -17.01
N ASN A 122 15.10 -1.09 -16.23
CA ASN A 122 16.34 -0.32 -16.45
C ASN A 122 17.30 -0.49 -15.26
#